data_AF-A0A1Q9H7A9-F1
#
_entry.id   AF-A0A1Q9H7A9-F1
#
_cell.length_a   1.000
_cell.length_b   1.000
_cell.length_c   1.000
_cell.angle_alpha   90.00
_cell.angle_beta   90.00
_cell.angle_gamma   90.00
#
_symmetry.space_group_name_H-M   'P 1'
#
loop_
_entity.id
_entity.type
_entity.pdbx_description
1 polymer ?
#
loop_
_entity_poly.entity_id
_entity_poly.type
_entity_poly.pdbx_seq_one_letter_code
_entity_poly.pdbx_strand_id
1 'polypeptide(L)'
;MAFGVITAALLTGVFTFVNLIISKEQKTSEFRQEWINELRKEITEFTSSVATFTNYLLHIKKRTKNIDEFNSESNDFYKDNMTLPIDIMKRYNSILLRLNPKDDEVLIKKLTALNNIATSRYLPESVNVVSVATNELIAESQKLLKKEWKRVKRGEVSFFLTKWGVLILLISAISFSIYHHEEIYAALSSQFIVNTSK
;
A
#
# COMPACT_ATOMS: atom_id res chain seq x y z
N MET A 1 0.77 50.48 4.21
CA MET A 1 -0.32 49.55 3.81
C MET A 1 0.11 48.49 2.79
N ALA A 2 0.70 48.83 1.63
CA ALA A 2 0.97 47.84 0.57
C ALA A 2 1.92 46.70 0.99
N PHE A 3 3.04 47.00 1.67
CA PHE A 3 4.03 45.99 2.05
C PHE A 3 3.49 44.92 3.01
N GLY A 4 2.66 45.30 3.99
CA GLY A 4 2.03 44.35 4.93
C GLY A 4 1.02 43.41 4.27
N VAL A 5 0.28 43.89 3.27
CA VAL A 5 -0.67 43.06 2.50
C VAL A 5 0.10 42.08 1.61
N ILE A 6 1.19 42.53 0.98
CA ILE A 6 2.05 41.67 0.15
C ILE A 6 2.69 40.57 0.98
N THR A 7 3.24 40.89 2.16
CA THR A 7 3.85 39.88 3.04
C THR A 7 2.80 38.90 3.59
N ALA A 8 1.62 39.37 3.97
CA ALA A 8 0.52 38.50 4.41
C ALA A 8 0.03 37.56 3.29
N ALA A 9 -0.10 38.05 2.06
CA ALA A 9 -0.49 37.25 0.90
C ALA A 9 0.57 36.19 0.57
N LEU A 10 1.87 36.54 0.62
CA LEU A 10 2.97 35.61 0.43
C LEU A 10 2.97 34.50 1.48
N LEU A 11 2.84 34.84 2.77
CA LEU A 11 2.74 33.86 3.85
C LEU A 11 1.55 32.92 3.64
N THR A 12 0.38 33.47 3.31
CA THR A 12 -0.82 32.69 3.01
C THR A 12 -0.62 31.73 1.84
N GLY A 13 0.08 32.18 0.79
CA GLY A 13 0.46 31.34 -0.34
C GLY A 13 1.37 30.18 0.06
N VAL A 14 2.39 30.44 0.89
CA VAL A 14 3.31 29.43 1.42
C VAL A 14 2.56 28.40 2.26
N PHE A 15 1.68 28.83 3.17
CA PHE A 15 0.89 27.91 3.99
C PHE A 15 -0.03 27.03 3.13
N THR A 16 -0.72 27.62 2.15
CA THR A 16 -1.56 26.88 1.21
C THR A 16 -0.74 25.83 0.44
N PHE A 17 0.43 26.21 -0.06
CA PHE A 17 1.32 25.31 -0.81
C PHE A 17 1.83 24.15 0.07
N VAL A 18 2.26 24.44 1.30
CA VAL A 18 2.67 23.41 2.27
C VAL A 18 1.55 22.42 2.54
N ASN A 19 0.33 22.92 2.76
CA ASN A 19 -0.84 22.08 3.00
C ASN A 19 -1.16 21.18 1.81
N LEU A 20 -1.04 21.68 0.58
CA LEU A 20 -1.22 20.87 -0.62
C LEU A 20 -0.19 19.74 -0.70
N ILE A 21 1.07 20.01 -0.36
CA ILE A 21 2.13 19.00 -0.39
C ILE A 21 1.90 17.96 0.69
N ILE A 22 1.58 18.38 1.92
CA ILE A 22 1.25 17.45 3.01
C ILE A 22 0.07 16.56 2.61
N SER A 23 -0.99 17.15 2.05
CA SER A 23 -2.18 16.41 1.61
C SER A 23 -1.83 15.38 0.51
N LYS A 24 -1.04 15.77 -0.49
CA LYS A 24 -0.55 14.87 -1.54
C LYS A 24 0.25 13.71 -0.94
N GLU A 25 1.24 13.98 -0.10
CA GLU A 25 2.10 12.96 0.50
C GLU A 25 1.34 12.00 1.43
N GLN A 26 0.41 12.55 2.23
CA GLN A 26 -0.49 11.75 3.04
C GLN A 26 -1.31 10.80 2.14
N LYS A 27 -1.90 11.34 1.05
CA LYS A 27 -2.72 10.54 0.15
C LYS A 27 -1.92 9.45 -0.56
N THR A 28 -0.70 9.74 -0.98
CA THR A 28 0.21 8.75 -1.54
C THR A 28 0.58 7.67 -0.53
N SER A 29 0.83 8.03 0.74
CA SER A 29 1.07 7.04 1.80
C SER A 29 -0.15 6.16 2.05
N GLU A 30 -1.36 6.74 2.07
CA GLU A 30 -2.62 6.01 2.19
C GLU A 30 -2.78 4.98 1.06
N PHE A 31 -2.61 5.38 -0.21
CA PHE A 31 -2.71 4.46 -1.35
C PHE A 31 -1.69 3.32 -1.29
N ARG A 32 -0.46 3.60 -0.83
CA ARG A 32 0.56 2.54 -0.68
C ARG A 32 0.19 1.58 0.46
N GLN A 33 -0.34 2.08 1.57
CA GLN A 33 -0.81 1.24 2.68
C GLN A 33 -2.01 0.40 2.27
N GLU A 34 -2.94 0.97 1.50
CA GLU A 34 -4.07 0.25 0.91
C GLU A 34 -3.59 -0.90 0.02
N TRP A 35 -2.68 -0.64 -0.92
CA TRP A 35 -2.08 -1.70 -1.75
C TRP A 35 -1.43 -2.81 -0.91
N ILE A 36 -0.69 -2.48 0.15
CA ILE A 36 -0.09 -3.47 1.09
C ILE A 36 -1.18 -4.30 1.78
N ASN A 37 -2.23 -3.65 2.26
CA ASN A 37 -3.32 -4.30 2.99
C ASN A 37 -4.13 -5.21 2.08
N GLU A 38 -4.43 -4.76 0.86
CA GLU A 38 -5.11 -5.58 -0.15
C GLU A 38 -4.27 -6.79 -0.55
N LEU A 39 -2.96 -6.64 -0.75
CA LEU A 39 -2.08 -7.76 -1.06
C LEU A 39 -2.05 -8.78 0.09
N ARG A 40 -1.95 -8.31 1.35
CA ARG A 40 -2.00 -9.18 2.53
C ARG A 40 -3.33 -9.95 2.59
N LYS A 41 -4.44 -9.26 2.31
CA LYS A 41 -5.78 -9.86 2.27
C LYS A 41 -5.86 -10.96 1.21
N GLU A 42 -5.46 -10.67 -0.03
CA GLU A 42 -5.49 -11.65 -1.12
C GLU A 42 -4.62 -12.88 -0.83
N ILE A 43 -3.42 -12.71 -0.28
CA ILE A 43 -2.54 -13.84 0.10
C ILE A 43 -3.22 -14.70 1.17
N THR A 44 -3.85 -14.09 2.17
CA THR A 44 -4.53 -14.79 3.25
C THR A 44 -5.70 -15.60 2.71
N GLU A 45 -6.52 -14.98 1.87
CA GLU A 45 -7.68 -15.64 1.28
C GLU A 45 -7.26 -16.73 0.28
N PHE A 46 -6.24 -16.49 -0.55
CA PHE A 46 -5.69 -17.50 -1.47
C PHE A 46 -5.17 -18.73 -0.73
N THR A 47 -4.30 -18.52 0.26
CA THR A 47 -3.72 -19.63 1.06
C THR A 47 -4.80 -20.42 1.81
N SER A 48 -5.80 -19.73 2.37
CA SER A 48 -6.92 -20.38 3.06
C SER A 48 -7.80 -21.19 2.11
N SER A 49 -8.11 -20.64 0.92
CA SER A 49 -8.89 -21.34 -0.09
C SER A 49 -8.17 -22.59 -0.60
N VAL A 50 -6.86 -22.49 -0.91
CA VAL A 50 -6.05 -23.64 -1.34
C VAL A 50 -5.99 -24.70 -0.25
N ALA A 51 -5.72 -24.31 1.00
CA ALA A 51 -5.65 -25.24 2.12
C ALA A 51 -6.99 -25.97 2.34
N THR A 52 -8.10 -25.23 2.36
CA THR A 52 -9.45 -25.79 2.58
C THR A 52 -9.82 -26.76 1.46
N PHE A 53 -9.66 -26.33 0.21
CA PHE A 53 -9.95 -27.12 -0.98
C PHE A 53 -9.16 -28.42 -0.99
N THR A 54 -7.84 -28.33 -0.79
CA THR A 54 -6.96 -29.48 -0.86
C THR A 54 -7.17 -30.44 0.31
N ASN A 55 -7.37 -29.92 1.53
CA ASN A 55 -7.64 -30.75 2.71
C ASN A 55 -8.95 -31.53 2.58
N TYR A 56 -9.98 -30.92 1.99
CA TYR A 56 -11.24 -31.61 1.74
C TYR A 56 -11.06 -32.76 0.76
N LEU A 57 -10.38 -32.53 -0.37
CA LEU A 57 -10.10 -33.58 -1.35
C LEU A 57 -9.22 -34.70 -0.78
N LEU A 58 -8.25 -34.37 0.08
CA LEU A 58 -7.45 -35.36 0.82
C LEU A 58 -8.31 -36.17 1.79
N HIS A 59 -9.30 -35.55 2.44
CA HIS A 59 -10.22 -36.25 3.32
C HIS A 59 -11.11 -37.23 2.55
N ILE A 60 -11.65 -36.83 1.39
CA ILE A 60 -12.36 -37.75 0.49
C ILE A 60 -11.44 -38.92 0.13
N LYS A 61 -10.24 -38.64 -0.40
CA LYS A 61 -9.28 -39.67 -0.81
C LYS A 61 -8.97 -40.69 0.29
N LYS A 62 -8.91 -40.26 1.55
CA LYS A 62 -8.64 -41.15 2.69
C LYS A 62 -9.81 -42.05 3.08
N ARG A 63 -11.05 -41.60 2.88
CA ARG A 63 -12.25 -42.36 3.27
C ARG A 63 -12.78 -43.26 2.16
N THR A 64 -12.52 -42.91 0.91
CA THR A 64 -12.95 -43.68 -0.27
C THR A 64 -12.07 -44.91 -0.48
N LYS A 65 -12.68 -46.02 -0.92
CA LYS A 65 -12.03 -47.33 -1.05
C LYS A 65 -11.35 -47.53 -2.40
N ASN A 66 -11.83 -46.85 -3.44
CA ASN A 66 -11.33 -46.96 -4.80
C ASN A 66 -11.44 -45.62 -5.55
N ILE A 67 -10.89 -45.60 -6.76
CA ILE A 67 -10.82 -44.40 -7.59
C ILE A 67 -12.20 -43.93 -8.08
N ASP A 68 -13.15 -44.84 -8.31
CA ASP A 68 -14.49 -44.49 -8.80
C ASP A 68 -15.30 -43.76 -7.72
N GLU A 69 -15.23 -44.25 -6.48
CA GLU A 69 -15.84 -43.61 -5.32
C GLU A 69 -15.22 -42.23 -5.05
N PHE A 70 -13.88 -42.13 -5.13
CA PHE A 70 -13.18 -40.84 -5.05
C PHE A 70 -13.64 -39.86 -6.13
N ASN A 71 -13.73 -40.32 -7.39
CA ASN A 71 -14.15 -39.47 -8.50
C ASN A 71 -15.60 -39.01 -8.35
N SER A 72 -16.50 -39.88 -7.88
CA SER A 72 -17.90 -39.51 -7.63
C SER A 72 -18.01 -38.45 -6.54
N GLU A 73 -17.45 -38.72 -5.35
CA GLU A 73 -17.54 -37.78 -4.22
C GLU A 73 -16.83 -36.46 -4.47
N SER A 74 -15.66 -36.49 -5.12
CA SER A 74 -14.96 -35.26 -5.48
C SER A 74 -15.75 -34.42 -6.49
N ASN A 75 -16.41 -35.05 -7.48
CA ASN A 75 -17.31 -34.35 -8.40
C ASN A 75 -18.48 -33.70 -7.68
N ASP A 76 -19.09 -34.37 -6.71
CA ASP A 76 -20.20 -33.81 -5.94
C ASP A 76 -19.72 -32.61 -5.10
N PHE A 77 -18.54 -32.71 -4.47
CA PHE A 77 -17.90 -31.56 -3.84
C PHE A 77 -17.69 -30.38 -4.81
N TYR A 78 -17.19 -30.64 -6.02
CA TYR A 78 -17.00 -29.59 -7.02
C TYR A 78 -18.31 -28.92 -7.43
N LYS A 79 -19.39 -29.68 -7.62
CA LYS A 79 -20.72 -29.13 -7.95
C LYS A 79 -21.24 -28.25 -6.82
N ASP A 80 -21.11 -28.72 -5.59
CA ASP A 80 -21.60 -28.02 -4.40
C ASP A 80 -20.74 -26.79 -4.05
N ASN A 81 -19.49 -26.76 -4.49
CA ASN A 81 -18.50 -25.74 -4.12
C ASN A 81 -17.84 -25.10 -5.33
N MET A 82 -18.57 -24.91 -6.43
CA MET A 82 -18.03 -24.38 -7.69
C MET A 82 -17.35 -23.00 -7.52
N THR A 83 -17.78 -22.22 -6.53
CA THR A 83 -17.17 -20.93 -6.18
C THR A 83 -15.73 -21.05 -5.68
N LEU A 84 -15.38 -22.14 -4.98
CA LEU A 84 -14.07 -22.28 -4.33
C LEU A 84 -12.90 -22.39 -5.34
N PRO A 85 -12.95 -23.25 -6.37
CA PRO A 85 -11.95 -23.26 -7.44
C PRO A 85 -11.86 -21.92 -8.21
N ILE A 86 -13.01 -21.28 -8.46
CA ILE A 86 -13.07 -19.97 -9.12
C ILE A 86 -12.35 -18.93 -8.27
N ASP A 87 -12.58 -18.92 -6.96
CA ASP A 87 -11.94 -17.99 -6.03
C ASP A 87 -10.44 -18.23 -5.95
N ILE A 88 -9.97 -19.48 -5.92
CA ILE A 88 -8.53 -19.80 -5.97
C ILE A 88 -7.88 -19.14 -7.20
N MET A 89 -8.48 -19.33 -8.38
CA MET A 89 -7.96 -18.77 -9.64
C MET A 89 -8.03 -17.24 -9.67
N LYS A 90 -9.13 -16.65 -9.20
CA LYS A 90 -9.31 -15.19 -9.12
C LYS A 90 -8.23 -14.57 -8.24
N ARG A 91 -7.97 -15.16 -7.08
CA ARG A 91 -7.00 -14.66 -6.10
C ARG A 91 -5.56 -14.85 -6.58
N TYR A 92 -5.27 -15.99 -7.19
CA TYR A 92 -3.99 -16.22 -7.86
C TYR A 92 -3.69 -15.11 -8.87
N ASN A 93 -4.63 -14.83 -9.77
CA ASN A 93 -4.46 -13.78 -10.78
C ASN A 93 -4.38 -12.38 -10.15
N SER A 94 -5.21 -12.08 -9.15
CA SER A 94 -5.19 -10.80 -8.42
C SER A 94 -3.83 -10.53 -7.78
N ILE A 95 -3.25 -11.54 -7.12
CA ILE A 95 -1.90 -11.44 -6.54
C ILE A 95 -0.88 -11.25 -7.68
N LEU A 96 -0.91 -12.11 -8.70
CA LEU A 96 0.06 -12.09 -9.78
C LEU A 96 0.12 -10.74 -10.50
N LEU A 97 -1.03 -10.10 -10.74
CA LEU A 97 -1.13 -8.78 -11.38
C LEU A 97 -0.54 -7.63 -10.53
N ARG A 98 -0.42 -7.82 -9.21
CA ARG A 98 0.20 -6.84 -8.30
C ARG A 98 1.71 -7.01 -8.17
N LEU A 99 2.24 -8.17 -8.55
CA LEU A 99 3.66 -8.48 -8.44
C LEU A 99 4.43 -7.98 -9.66
N ASN A 100 5.66 -7.56 -9.44
CA ASN A 100 6.58 -7.23 -10.52
C ASN A 100 7.31 -8.52 -10.97
N PRO A 101 7.23 -8.91 -12.25
CA PRO A 101 7.85 -10.14 -12.74
C PRO A 101 9.37 -10.25 -12.53
N LYS A 102 10.07 -9.12 -12.47
CA LYS A 102 11.53 -9.06 -12.29
C LYS A 102 11.91 -9.01 -10.82
N ASP A 103 11.24 -8.15 -10.05
CA ASP A 103 11.62 -7.91 -8.65
C ASP A 103 11.10 -8.99 -7.70
N ASP A 104 10.00 -9.67 -8.07
CA ASP A 104 9.26 -10.59 -7.20
C ASP A 104 9.30 -12.04 -7.71
N GLU A 105 10.30 -12.40 -8.53
CA GLU A 105 10.42 -13.71 -9.18
C GLU A 105 10.30 -14.89 -8.20
N VAL A 106 10.95 -14.79 -7.03
CA VAL A 106 10.92 -15.85 -6.00
C VAL A 106 9.51 -16.01 -5.44
N LEU A 107 8.81 -14.90 -5.18
CA LEU A 107 7.45 -14.91 -4.68
C LEU A 107 6.49 -15.50 -5.72
N ILE A 108 6.65 -15.13 -6.99
CA ILE A 108 5.88 -15.68 -8.11
C ILE A 108 6.07 -17.19 -8.19
N LYS A 109 7.31 -17.69 -8.10
CA LYS A 109 7.58 -19.15 -8.08
C LYS A 109 6.83 -19.86 -6.95
N LYS A 110 6.84 -19.31 -5.74
CA LYS A 110 6.11 -19.88 -4.59
C LYS A 110 4.59 -19.81 -4.76
N LEU A 111 4.08 -18.71 -5.30
CA LEU A 111 2.66 -18.53 -5.61
C LEU A 111 2.19 -19.56 -6.64
N THR A 112 2.93 -19.72 -7.74
CA THR A 112 2.64 -20.70 -8.79
C THR A 112 2.75 -22.14 -8.26
N ALA A 113 3.75 -22.44 -7.41
CA ALA A 113 3.87 -23.75 -6.81
C ALA A 113 2.65 -24.11 -5.96
N LEU A 114 2.17 -23.19 -5.11
CA LEU A 114 0.97 -23.41 -4.31
C LEU A 114 -0.31 -23.51 -5.18
N ASN A 115 -0.41 -22.69 -6.23
CA ASN A 115 -1.52 -22.77 -7.17
C ASN A 115 -1.56 -24.12 -7.90
N ASN A 116 -0.40 -24.66 -8.29
CA ASN A 116 -0.30 -25.96 -8.94
C ASN A 116 -0.76 -27.10 -8.01
N ILE A 117 -0.56 -27.00 -6.70
CA ILE A 117 -1.09 -27.99 -5.75
C ILE A 117 -2.62 -28.06 -5.84
N ALA A 118 -3.30 -26.91 -5.94
CA ALA A 118 -4.76 -26.85 -6.02
C ALA A 118 -5.33 -27.19 -7.40
N THR A 119 -4.57 -26.95 -8.47
CA THR A 119 -5.08 -27.06 -9.85
C THR A 119 -4.55 -28.28 -10.60
N SER A 120 -3.53 -28.96 -10.08
CA SER A 120 -2.99 -30.15 -10.73
C SER A 120 -3.96 -31.34 -10.64
N ARG A 121 -3.82 -32.27 -11.60
CA ARG A 121 -4.55 -33.54 -11.58
C ARG A 121 -4.14 -34.44 -10.39
N TYR A 122 -3.01 -34.17 -9.76
CA TYR A 122 -2.47 -34.99 -8.68
C TYR A 122 -2.70 -34.32 -7.34
N LEU A 123 -3.49 -34.97 -6.48
CA LEU A 123 -3.57 -34.54 -5.09
C LEU A 123 -2.22 -34.68 -4.40
N PRO A 124 -1.84 -33.74 -3.51
CA PRO A 124 -0.62 -33.88 -2.74
C PRO A 124 -0.67 -35.14 -1.87
N GLU A 125 0.51 -35.58 -1.42
CA GLU A 125 0.62 -36.78 -0.59
C GLU A 125 -0.03 -36.57 0.80
N SER A 126 0.05 -35.36 1.35
CA SER A 126 -0.48 -35.05 2.66
C SER A 126 -0.79 -33.56 2.84
N VAL A 127 -1.53 -33.25 3.91
CA VAL A 127 -1.81 -31.88 4.37
C VAL A 127 -0.51 -31.11 4.67
N ASN A 128 0.55 -31.81 5.09
CA ASN A 128 1.82 -31.18 5.40
C ASN A 128 2.47 -30.53 4.17
N VAL A 129 2.33 -31.13 2.98
CA VAL A 129 2.86 -30.56 1.73
C VAL A 129 2.22 -29.19 1.45
N VAL A 130 0.90 -29.09 1.65
CA VAL A 130 0.14 -27.84 1.47
C VAL A 130 0.57 -26.80 2.51
N SER A 131 0.73 -27.21 3.77
CA SER A 131 1.18 -26.34 4.86
C SER A 131 2.57 -25.77 4.62
N VAL A 132 3.53 -26.61 4.17
CA VAL A 132 4.89 -26.16 3.83
C VAL A 132 4.84 -25.13 2.70
N ALA A 133 4.18 -25.43 1.58
CA ALA A 133 4.08 -24.49 0.46
C ALA A 133 3.38 -23.18 0.85
N THR A 134 2.36 -23.25 1.70
CA THR A 134 1.67 -22.08 2.26
C THR A 134 2.62 -21.22 3.11
N ASN A 135 3.38 -21.84 4.01
CA ASN A 135 4.33 -21.13 4.87
C ASN A 135 5.46 -20.49 4.07
N GLU A 136 5.95 -21.16 3.03
CA GLU A 136 6.96 -20.59 2.13
C GLU A 136 6.42 -19.36 1.38
N LEU A 137 5.19 -19.42 0.87
CA LEU A 137 4.54 -18.27 0.23
C LEU A 137 4.36 -17.11 1.22
N ILE A 138 3.92 -17.39 2.44
CA ILE A 138 3.77 -16.36 3.49
C ILE A 138 5.12 -15.75 3.85
N ALA A 139 6.16 -16.55 4.03
CA ALA A 139 7.49 -16.07 4.40
C ALA A 139 8.08 -15.15 3.33
N GLU A 140 7.94 -15.51 2.04
CA GLU A 140 8.41 -14.65 0.95
C GLU A 140 7.55 -13.38 0.83
N SER A 141 6.23 -13.51 1.02
CA SER A 141 5.32 -12.36 1.05
C SER A 141 5.68 -11.36 2.14
N GLN A 142 6.06 -11.84 3.33
CA GLN A 142 6.50 -10.97 4.44
C GLN A 142 7.76 -10.16 4.07
N LYS A 143 8.66 -10.69 3.26
CA LYS A 143 9.85 -9.94 2.79
C LYS A 143 9.43 -8.80 1.87
N LEU A 144 8.56 -9.06 0.89
CA LEU A 144 8.00 -8.02 0.02
C LEU A 144 7.26 -6.94 0.83
N LEU A 145 6.34 -7.35 1.70
CA LEU A 145 5.57 -6.43 2.54
C LEU A 145 6.49 -5.58 3.44
N LYS A 146 7.59 -6.14 3.95
CA LYS A 146 8.59 -5.39 4.74
C LYS A 146 9.39 -4.41 3.88
N LYS A 147 9.79 -4.79 2.66
CA LYS A 147 10.43 -3.89 1.68
C LYS A 147 9.53 -2.70 1.38
N GLU A 148 8.26 -2.96 1.13
CA GLU A 148 7.26 -1.96 0.81
C GLU A 148 6.92 -1.05 2.00
N TRP A 149 6.80 -1.62 3.20
CA TRP A 149 6.64 -0.84 4.43
C TRP A 149 7.80 0.13 4.69
N LYS A 150 9.04 -0.31 4.43
CA LYS A 150 10.21 0.57 4.52
C LYS A 150 10.16 1.69 3.48
N ARG A 151 9.64 1.42 2.28
CA ARG A 151 9.43 2.42 1.22
C ARG A 151 8.39 3.47 1.66
N VAL A 152 7.26 3.04 2.21
CA VAL A 152 6.22 3.92 2.77
C VAL A 152 6.79 4.82 3.86
N LYS A 153 7.52 4.24 4.83
CA LYS A 153 8.12 5.00 5.93
C LYS A 153 9.19 6.00 5.49
N ARG A 154 9.90 5.72 4.39
CA ARG A 154 10.92 6.62 3.86
C ARG A 154 10.28 7.92 3.33
N GLY A 155 9.04 7.86 2.84
CA GLY A 155 8.38 8.99 2.19
C GLY A 155 9.01 9.36 0.84
N GLU A 156 8.50 10.41 0.20
CA GLU A 156 9.03 10.88 -1.08
C GLU A 156 10.10 11.97 -0.89
N VAL A 157 11.09 11.98 -1.79
CA VAL A 157 12.18 12.98 -1.78
C VAL A 157 11.63 14.42 -1.91
N SER A 158 10.53 14.59 -2.64
CA SER A 158 9.81 15.87 -2.78
C SER A 158 9.41 16.48 -1.45
N PHE A 159 8.97 15.67 -0.49
CA PHE A 159 8.61 16.14 0.84
C PHE A 159 9.82 16.74 1.57
N PHE A 160 10.96 16.04 1.53
CA PHE A 160 12.19 16.52 2.16
C PHE A 160 12.69 17.82 1.52
N LEU A 161 12.67 17.93 0.20
CA LEU A 161 13.07 19.15 -0.51
C LEU A 161 12.14 20.33 -0.18
N THR A 162 10.84 20.09 -0.17
CA THR A 162 9.84 21.12 0.17
C THR A 162 10.05 21.62 1.60
N LYS A 163 10.27 20.71 2.55
CA LYS A 163 10.50 21.06 3.96
C LYS A 163 11.67 22.04 4.10
N TRP A 164 12.79 21.76 3.44
CA TRP A 164 13.96 22.65 3.48
C TRP A 164 13.74 23.95 2.71
N GLY A 165 13.10 23.89 1.54
CA GLY A 165 12.78 25.09 0.74
C GLY A 165 11.88 26.07 1.50
N VAL A 166 10.84 25.59 2.18
CA VAL A 166 9.95 26.40 3.01
C VAL A 166 10.69 27.00 4.20
N LEU A 167 11.57 26.23 4.85
CA LEU A 167 12.36 26.72 5.97
C LEU A 167 13.30 27.85 5.54
N ILE A 168 13.98 27.70 4.40
CA ILE A 168 14.84 28.75 3.83
C ILE A 168 14.01 29.99 3.47
N LEU A 169 12.84 29.82 2.86
CA LEU A 169 11.95 30.91 2.49
C LEU A 169 11.48 31.68 3.74
N LEU A 170 11.06 30.98 4.79
CA LEU A 170 10.65 31.61 6.05
C LEU A 170 11.81 32.38 6.71
N ILE A 171 13.01 31.80 6.75
CA ILE A 171 14.19 32.50 7.27
C ILE A 171 14.47 33.75 6.44
N SER A 172 14.43 33.66 5.10
CA SER A 172 14.65 34.82 4.23
C SER A 172 13.62 35.92 4.45
N ALA A 173 12.35 35.57 4.65
CA ALA A 173 11.28 36.52 4.91
C ALA A 173 11.45 37.21 6.28
N ILE A 174 11.85 36.46 7.31
CA ILE A 174 12.14 37.01 8.64
C ILE A 174 13.37 37.93 8.58
N SER A 175 14.46 37.49 7.97
CA SER A 175 15.67 38.31 7.81
C SER A 175 15.40 39.61 7.04
N PHE A 176 14.61 39.54 5.96
CA PHE A 176 14.17 40.72 5.22
C PHE A 176 13.34 41.67 6.10
N SER A 177 12.40 41.12 6.88
CA SER A 177 11.57 41.92 7.78
C SER A 177 12.36 42.59 8.90
N ILE A 178 13.42 41.95 9.41
CA ILE A 178 14.31 42.52 10.42
C ILE A 178 15.15 43.65 9.80
N TYR A 179 15.70 43.42 8.61
CA TYR A 179 16.55 44.40 7.93
C TYR A 179 15.80 45.69 7.57
N HIS A 180 14.55 45.58 7.11
CA HIS A 180 13.71 46.73 6.75
C HIS A 180 12.80 47.23 7.88
N HIS A 181 13.08 46.86 9.14
CA HIS A 181 12.22 47.18 10.28
C HIS A 181 11.94 48.68 10.41
N GLU A 182 12.95 49.54 10.39
CA GLU A 182 12.79 51.00 10.51
C GLU A 182 11.89 51.61 9.41
N GLU A 183 12.06 51.17 8.16
CA GLU A 183 11.24 51.62 7.01
C GLU A 183 9.79 51.16 7.14
N ILE A 184 9.58 49.94 7.65
CA ILE A 184 8.25 49.39 7.92
C ILE A 184 7.57 50.19 9.04
N TYR A 185 8.28 50.53 10.13
CA TYR A 185 7.74 51.30 11.23
C TYR A 185 7.39 52.74 10.81
N ALA A 186 8.25 53.40 10.02
CA ALA A 186 7.98 54.73 9.47
C ALA A 186 6.75 54.75 8.54
N ALA A 187 6.57 53.70 7.73
CA ALA A 187 5.41 53.56 6.85
C ALA A 187 4.10 53.30 7.63
N LEU A 188 4.16 52.67 8.81
CA LEU A 188 3.00 52.44 9.66
C LEU A 188 2.61 53.68 10.48
N SER A 189 3.60 54.40 11.02
CA SER A 189 3.36 55.61 11.83
C SER A 189 2.82 56.78 11.01
N SER A 190 3.33 57.00 9.80
CA SER A 190 2.82 58.02 8.87
C SER A 190 1.36 57.80 8.48
N GLN A 191 0.91 56.54 8.36
CA GLN A 191 -0.48 56.20 8.08
C GLN A 191 -1.39 56.41 9.29
N PHE A 192 -0.90 56.21 10.50
CA PHE A 192 -1.66 56.46 11.73
C PHE A 192 -1.94 57.96 11.91
N ILE A 193 -0.94 58.81 11.65
CA ILE A 193 -1.06 60.27 11.74
C ILE A 193 -2.10 60.83 10.75
N VAL A 194 -2.13 60.32 9.52
CA VAL A 194 -3.09 60.73 8.48
C VAL A 194 -4.53 60.29 8.80
N ASN A 195 -4.72 59.19 9.53
CA ASN A 195 -6.05 58.73 9.95
C ASN A 195 -6.57 59.46 11.19
N THR A 196 -5.71 60.03 12.04
CA THR A 196 -6.11 60.81 13.21
C THR A 196 -6.40 62.30 12.92
N SER A 197 -6.11 62.78 11.70
CA SER A 197 -6.39 64.16 11.27
C SER A 197 -7.67 64.30 10.44
N LYS A 198 -8.56 63.30 10.48
CA LYS A 198 -9.93 63.32 9.96
C LYS A 198 -10.89 63.05 11.11
#